data_AF-A0A9E1IL95-F1
#
_entry.id   AF-A0A9E1IL95-F1
#
_cell.length_a   1.000
_cell.length_b   1.000
_cell.length_c   1.000
_cell.angle_alpha   90.00
_cell.angle_beta   90.00
_cell.angle_gamma   90.00
#
_symmetry.space_group_name_H-M   'P 1'
#
loop_
_entity.id
_entity.type
_entity.pdbx_description
1 polymer ?
#
loop_
_entity_poly.entity_id
_entity_poly.type
_entity_poly.pdbx_seq_one_letter_code
_entity_poly.pdbx_strand_id
1 'polypeptide(L)'
;MRAFITLLLLAGCANPITNRVFLADLEFIDALPTRERHHPPSAIQNAPQGDAIVLPHAQSAANDLQRITDAIINVSESLAATMPQERSVTARKWDPVAVVSDNISLFWAKGQMVRSGDNTDITWTIEASDSSSGTWQLLGSGRHAPEGYGDFTWYLDVYTLLTDTEAEGGLKVTYDDFGLDGEQTATYEIGDALTGGEGQVWTTGADVLLGWNGHFQITNDGAWWPGWAHVVQMPEGGRAMGMLYTSNIDEISFKECWTSDGFNQWISGDSGIPSQGSEADCAVEDLFED
;
A
#
# COMPACT_ATOMS: atom_id res chain seq x y z
N MET A 1 -63.98 -14.86 10.24
CA MET A 1 -62.76 -14.86 9.40
C MET A 1 -61.76 -13.86 10.00
N ARG A 2 -60.86 -14.34 10.87
CA ARG A 2 -59.60 -13.66 11.22
C ARG A 2 -58.60 -14.76 11.58
N ALA A 3 -57.65 -15.00 10.67
CA ALA A 3 -56.57 -15.94 10.86
C ALA A 3 -55.56 -15.31 11.84
N PHE A 4 -55.35 -15.97 12.98
CA PHE A 4 -54.19 -15.76 13.84
C PHE A 4 -53.01 -16.44 13.13
N ILE A 5 -52.20 -15.66 12.40
CA ILE A 5 -50.93 -16.14 11.87
C ILE A 5 -49.92 -16.02 13.01
N THR A 6 -49.62 -17.19 13.57
CA THR A 6 -48.57 -17.49 14.52
C THR A 6 -47.21 -17.02 13.98
N LEU A 7 -46.75 -15.85 14.41
CA LEU A 7 -45.41 -15.32 14.16
C LEU A 7 -44.46 -15.82 15.26
N LEU A 8 -44.20 -17.12 15.26
CA LEU A 8 -43.32 -17.80 16.22
C LEU A 8 -42.57 -18.87 15.42
N LEU A 9 -41.46 -18.49 14.74
CA LEU A 9 -40.42 -19.39 14.18
C LEU A 9 -39.33 -18.63 13.38
N LEU A 10 -38.77 -17.53 13.92
CA LEU A 10 -37.49 -16.96 13.44
C LEU A 10 -36.47 -16.75 14.58
N ALA A 11 -36.61 -17.50 15.68
CA ALA A 11 -35.58 -17.66 16.71
C ALA A 11 -34.85 -19.00 16.52
N GLY A 12 -34.56 -19.35 15.26
CA GLY A 12 -33.86 -20.58 14.90
C GLY A 12 -32.36 -20.41 15.03
N CYS A 13 -31.78 -20.95 16.10
CA CYS A 13 -30.42 -21.47 16.15
C CYS A 13 -29.28 -20.56 15.65
N ALA A 14 -29.23 -19.29 16.06
CA ALA A 14 -27.95 -18.57 16.11
C ALA A 14 -27.13 -19.16 17.27
N ASN A 15 -26.59 -20.37 17.08
CA ASN A 15 -25.71 -20.97 18.06
C ASN A 15 -24.42 -20.12 18.04
N PRO A 16 -24.06 -19.40 19.13
CA PRO A 16 -22.94 -18.46 19.10
C PRO A 16 -21.59 -19.11 18.75
N ILE A 17 -21.52 -20.44 18.82
CA ILE A 17 -20.34 -21.24 18.46
C ILE A 17 -20.12 -21.28 16.94
N THR A 18 -21.17 -21.30 16.11
CA THR A 18 -20.99 -21.44 14.65
C THR A 18 -20.45 -20.18 13.99
N ASN A 19 -20.74 -18.98 14.54
CA ASN A 19 -20.22 -17.72 13.97
C ASN A 19 -18.79 -17.39 14.44
N ARG A 20 -18.35 -17.86 15.61
CA ARG A 20 -17.00 -17.59 16.14
C ARG A 20 -15.89 -18.05 15.19
N VAL A 21 -16.10 -19.18 14.54
CA VAL A 21 -15.13 -19.77 13.61
C VAL A 21 -15.00 -18.93 12.33
N PHE A 22 -16.11 -18.36 11.83
CA PHE A 22 -16.09 -17.45 10.68
C PHE A 22 -15.50 -16.08 11.04
N LEU A 23 -15.84 -15.53 12.22
CA LEU A 23 -15.26 -14.27 12.68
C LEU A 23 -13.75 -14.38 12.91
N ALA A 24 -13.29 -15.50 13.49
CA ALA A 24 -11.86 -15.76 13.63
C ALA A 24 -11.17 -15.90 12.27
N ASP A 25 -11.82 -16.51 11.26
CA ASP A 25 -11.24 -16.55 9.91
C ASP A 25 -11.06 -15.15 9.33
N LEU A 26 -12.05 -14.26 9.51
CA LEU A 26 -11.94 -12.88 9.04
C LEU A 26 -10.76 -12.19 9.69
N GLU A 27 -10.58 -12.28 11.01
CA GLU A 27 -9.42 -11.68 11.68
C GLU A 27 -8.07 -12.20 11.15
N PHE A 28 -7.99 -13.50 10.81
CA PHE A 28 -6.78 -14.04 10.15
C PHE A 28 -6.64 -13.50 8.72
N ILE A 29 -7.70 -13.51 7.93
CA ILE A 29 -7.65 -13.01 6.54
C ILE A 29 -7.30 -11.51 6.50
N ASP A 30 -7.85 -10.72 7.41
CA ASP A 30 -7.63 -9.27 7.52
C ASP A 30 -6.17 -8.94 7.89
N ALA A 31 -5.42 -9.88 8.46
CA ALA A 31 -3.98 -9.72 8.74
C ALA A 31 -3.08 -9.92 7.52
N LEU A 32 -3.59 -10.48 6.42
CA LEU A 32 -2.87 -10.55 5.16
C LEU A 32 -2.88 -9.18 4.46
N PRO A 33 -1.90 -8.90 3.58
CA PRO A 33 -1.97 -7.74 2.71
C PRO A 33 -3.23 -7.76 1.85
N THR A 34 -4.00 -6.66 1.86
CA THR A 34 -5.23 -6.52 1.06
C THR A 34 -5.15 -5.28 0.17
N ARG A 35 -5.97 -5.25 -0.87
CA ARG A 35 -6.13 -4.06 -1.71
C ARG A 35 -6.60 -2.85 -0.92
N GLU A 36 -7.56 -3.04 -0.02
CA GLU A 36 -8.09 -1.96 0.82
C GLU A 36 -6.97 -1.25 1.60
N ARG A 37 -6.01 -2.02 2.14
CA ARG A 37 -4.91 -1.48 2.95
C ARG A 37 -3.70 -0.98 2.17
N HIS A 38 -3.39 -1.62 1.05
CA HIS A 38 -2.11 -1.43 0.36
C HIS A 38 -2.23 -0.97 -1.09
N HIS A 39 -3.41 -0.53 -1.52
CA HIS A 39 -3.52 0.16 -2.81
C HIS A 39 -2.85 1.54 -2.71
N PRO A 40 -2.20 2.01 -3.78
CA PRO A 40 -1.75 3.39 -3.86
C PRO A 40 -2.95 4.35 -3.89
N PRO A 41 -2.75 5.62 -3.49
CA PRO A 41 -3.81 6.64 -3.47
C PRO A 41 -4.44 6.85 -4.85
N SER A 42 -5.67 6.38 -5.01
CA SER A 42 -6.43 6.43 -6.26
C SER A 42 -6.78 7.86 -6.64
N ALA A 43 -6.94 8.77 -5.65
CA ALA A 43 -7.15 10.19 -5.92
C ALA A 43 -5.99 10.78 -6.73
N ILE A 44 -4.75 10.41 -6.40
CA ILE A 44 -3.55 10.88 -7.09
C ILE A 44 -3.42 10.22 -8.46
N GLN A 45 -3.59 8.89 -8.54
CA GLN A 45 -3.48 8.15 -9.80
C GLN A 45 -4.45 8.65 -10.87
N ASN A 46 -5.67 8.97 -10.45
CA ASN A 46 -6.76 9.36 -11.36
C ASN A 46 -6.90 10.88 -11.52
N ALA A 47 -6.05 11.68 -10.87
CA ALA A 47 -6.09 13.13 -10.98
C ALA A 47 -5.90 13.58 -12.44
N PRO A 48 -6.67 14.58 -12.94
CA PRO A 48 -6.41 15.17 -14.23
C PRO A 48 -5.01 15.82 -14.28
N GLN A 49 -4.27 15.62 -15.38
CA GLN A 49 -2.84 16.00 -15.43
C GLN A 49 -2.59 17.52 -15.50
N GLY A 50 -3.50 18.29 -16.12
CA GLY A 50 -3.34 19.74 -16.33
C GLY A 50 -1.92 20.17 -16.74
N ASP A 51 -1.35 21.14 -16.02
CA ASP A 51 0.02 21.65 -16.18
C ASP A 51 0.83 21.75 -14.87
N ALA A 52 0.35 21.15 -13.79
CA ALA A 52 1.10 20.97 -12.55
C ALA A 52 2.34 20.11 -12.79
N ILE A 53 3.49 20.57 -12.29
CA ILE A 53 4.80 19.95 -12.57
C ILE A 53 4.99 18.68 -11.75
N VAL A 54 4.63 18.69 -10.46
CA VAL A 54 4.84 17.55 -9.55
C VAL A 54 3.84 16.43 -9.79
N LEU A 55 2.62 16.74 -10.25
CA LEU A 55 1.53 15.77 -10.35
C LEU A 55 1.85 14.57 -11.27
N PRO A 56 2.42 14.73 -12.47
CA PRO A 56 2.86 13.59 -13.29
C PRO A 56 3.91 12.71 -12.61
N HIS A 57 4.81 13.28 -11.81
CA HIS A 57 5.78 12.50 -11.03
C HIS A 57 5.09 11.71 -9.91
N ALA A 58 4.13 12.32 -9.22
CA ALA A 58 3.31 11.64 -8.20
C ALA A 58 2.52 10.46 -8.79
N GLN A 59 1.93 10.65 -9.97
CA GLN A 59 1.22 9.59 -10.69
C GLN A 59 2.16 8.45 -11.09
N SER A 60 3.36 8.78 -11.58
CA SER A 60 4.37 7.77 -11.88
C SER A 60 4.75 6.97 -10.63
N ALA A 61 5.01 7.65 -9.51
CA ALA A 61 5.35 7.01 -8.24
C ALA A 61 4.21 6.12 -7.70
N ALA A 62 2.96 6.58 -7.82
CA ALA A 62 1.78 5.81 -7.44
C ALA A 62 1.62 4.55 -8.31
N ASN A 63 1.86 4.65 -9.62
CA ASN A 63 1.81 3.52 -10.54
C ASN A 63 2.94 2.51 -10.28
N ASP A 64 4.13 2.98 -9.95
CA ASP A 64 5.23 2.11 -9.54
C ASP A 64 4.88 1.34 -8.26
N LEU A 65 4.34 2.04 -7.25
CA LEU A 65 3.85 1.42 -6.03
C LEU A 65 2.75 0.38 -6.34
N GLN A 66 1.77 0.73 -7.19
CA GLN A 66 0.70 -0.18 -7.61
C GLN A 66 1.25 -1.49 -8.17
N ARG A 67 2.20 -1.40 -9.10
CA ARG A 67 2.80 -2.56 -9.76
C ARG A 67 3.45 -3.50 -8.75
N ILE A 68 4.08 -2.94 -7.71
CA ILE A 68 4.72 -3.71 -6.64
C ILE A 68 3.66 -4.33 -5.72
N THR A 69 2.66 -3.55 -5.27
CA THR A 69 1.67 -4.01 -4.30
C THR A 69 0.66 -4.98 -4.91
N ASP A 70 0.25 -4.82 -6.17
CA ASP A 70 -0.70 -5.71 -6.86
C ASP A 70 -0.21 -7.16 -6.87
N ALA A 71 1.09 -7.38 -7.03
CA ALA A 71 1.69 -8.71 -6.94
C ALA A 71 1.46 -9.37 -5.58
N ILE A 72 1.70 -8.62 -4.50
CA ILE A 72 1.58 -9.06 -3.11
C ILE A 72 0.12 -9.32 -2.77
N ILE A 73 -0.74 -8.38 -3.17
CA ILE A 73 -2.20 -8.43 -2.97
C ILE A 73 -2.77 -9.63 -3.70
N ASN A 74 -2.41 -9.88 -4.96
CA ASN A 74 -2.95 -11.01 -5.72
C ASN A 74 -2.62 -12.38 -5.09
N VAL A 75 -1.42 -12.56 -4.53
CA VAL A 75 -1.06 -13.78 -3.78
C VAL A 75 -1.90 -13.90 -2.52
N SER A 76 -2.01 -12.81 -1.76
CA SER A 76 -2.73 -12.76 -0.49
C SER A 76 -4.23 -12.98 -0.68
N GLU A 77 -4.83 -12.35 -1.69
CA GLU A 77 -6.23 -12.52 -2.09
C GLU A 77 -6.50 -13.94 -2.62
N SER A 78 -5.55 -14.57 -3.33
CA SER A 78 -5.68 -15.97 -3.77
C SER A 78 -5.72 -16.95 -2.59
N LEU A 79 -4.90 -16.71 -1.56
CA LEU A 79 -4.95 -17.48 -0.31
C LEU A 79 -6.25 -17.20 0.45
N ALA A 80 -6.63 -15.94 0.62
CA ALA A 80 -7.86 -15.54 1.32
C ALA A 80 -9.14 -16.10 0.65
N ALA A 81 -9.15 -16.20 -0.68
CA ALA A 81 -10.25 -16.78 -1.45
C ALA A 81 -10.30 -18.32 -1.37
N THR A 82 -9.23 -18.97 -0.91
CA THR A 82 -9.13 -20.42 -0.78
C THR A 82 -9.33 -20.85 0.67
N MET A 83 -10.12 -21.90 0.91
CA MET A 83 -10.32 -22.40 2.27
C MET A 83 -9.03 -23.06 2.81
N PRO A 84 -8.54 -22.68 4.00
CA PRO A 84 -7.38 -23.32 4.61
C PRO A 84 -7.68 -24.80 4.96
N GLN A 85 -6.68 -25.66 4.74
CA GLN A 85 -6.75 -27.11 5.02
C GLN A 85 -6.67 -27.40 6.51
N GLU A 86 -5.89 -26.61 7.25
CA GLU A 86 -5.86 -26.67 8.71
C GLU A 86 -6.44 -25.39 9.30
N ARG A 87 -7.42 -25.56 10.20
CA ARG A 87 -8.10 -24.47 10.87
C ARG A 87 -8.22 -24.79 12.36
N SER A 88 -7.68 -23.92 13.19
CA SER A 88 -7.81 -23.99 14.64
C SER A 88 -8.21 -22.64 15.23
N VAL A 89 -8.29 -22.50 16.55
CA VAL A 89 -8.51 -21.18 17.15
C VAL A 89 -7.30 -20.26 16.92
N THR A 90 -6.10 -20.83 16.81
CA THR A 90 -4.83 -20.09 16.83
C THR A 90 -4.04 -20.19 15.54
N ALA A 91 -4.52 -20.91 14.52
CA ALA A 91 -3.78 -21.07 13.28
C ALA A 91 -4.66 -21.27 12.05
N ARG A 92 -4.14 -20.84 10.91
CA ARG A 92 -4.62 -21.16 9.56
C ARG A 92 -3.44 -21.65 8.73
N LYS A 93 -3.66 -22.67 7.91
CA LYS A 93 -2.64 -23.17 6.99
C LYS A 93 -3.28 -23.55 5.66
N TRP A 94 -2.65 -23.10 4.60
CA TRP A 94 -2.98 -23.41 3.23
C TRP A 94 -1.94 -24.39 2.67
N ASP A 95 -2.42 -25.46 2.05
CA ASP A 95 -1.65 -26.26 1.11
C ASP A 95 -1.45 -25.47 -0.20
N PRO A 96 -0.69 -26.00 -1.18
CA PRO A 96 -0.41 -25.29 -2.43
C PRO A 96 -1.69 -24.78 -3.14
N VAL A 97 -1.78 -23.47 -3.29
CA VAL A 97 -2.82 -22.73 -4.00
C VAL A 97 -2.22 -22.17 -5.29
N ALA A 98 -2.88 -22.42 -6.41
CA ALA A 98 -2.50 -21.83 -7.69
C ALA A 98 -2.73 -20.31 -7.65
N VAL A 99 -1.70 -19.52 -7.91
CA VAL A 99 -1.80 -18.07 -8.07
C VAL A 99 -1.78 -17.76 -9.56
N VAL A 100 -2.84 -17.12 -10.02
CA VAL A 100 -2.97 -16.63 -11.40
C VAL A 100 -3.12 -15.13 -11.33
N SER A 101 -2.25 -14.42 -12.05
CA SER A 101 -2.29 -12.97 -12.21
C SER A 101 -2.18 -12.66 -13.69
N ASP A 102 -2.82 -11.60 -14.15
CA ASP A 102 -2.92 -11.25 -15.58
C ASP A 102 -1.56 -11.08 -16.27
N ASN A 103 -0.49 -10.85 -15.50
CA ASN A 103 0.86 -10.57 -15.99
C ASN A 103 1.93 -11.57 -15.50
N ILE A 104 1.54 -12.70 -14.89
CA ILE A 104 2.49 -13.64 -14.29
C ILE A 104 2.19 -15.07 -14.76
N SER A 105 3.25 -15.82 -15.06
CA SER A 105 3.18 -17.27 -15.23
C SER A 105 2.54 -17.93 -14.01
N LEU A 106 1.72 -18.96 -14.21
CA LEU A 106 1.16 -19.73 -13.11
C LEU A 106 2.25 -20.20 -12.13
N PHE A 107 2.11 -19.85 -10.87
CA PHE A 107 2.93 -20.39 -9.78
C PHE A 107 2.03 -20.82 -8.61
N TRP A 108 2.64 -21.39 -7.58
CA TRP A 108 1.94 -21.91 -6.41
C TRP A 108 2.39 -21.18 -5.16
N ALA A 109 1.43 -20.83 -4.30
CA ALA A 109 1.68 -20.25 -2.98
C ALA A 109 1.09 -21.15 -1.90
N LYS A 110 1.74 -21.21 -0.74
CA LYS A 110 1.16 -21.81 0.48
C LYS A 110 1.39 -20.83 1.62
N GLY A 111 0.44 -20.79 2.55
CA GLY A 111 0.41 -19.83 3.64
C GLY A 111 0.32 -20.51 4.98
N GLN A 112 0.90 -19.89 6.00
CA GLN A 112 0.65 -20.25 7.39
C GLN A 112 0.46 -18.97 8.19
N MET A 113 -0.54 -18.97 9.06
CA MET A 113 -0.79 -17.89 10.01
C MET A 113 -0.95 -18.46 11.40
N VAL A 114 -0.40 -17.77 12.39
CA VAL A 114 -0.41 -18.22 13.78
C VAL A 114 -0.70 -17.03 14.69
N ARG A 115 -1.50 -17.27 15.73
CA ARG A 115 -1.74 -16.34 16.83
C ARG A 115 -1.36 -17.03 18.14
N SER A 116 -0.51 -16.39 18.95
CA SER A 116 0.03 -17.01 20.17
C SER A 116 -0.93 -17.02 21.37
N GLY A 117 -1.94 -16.15 21.35
CA GLY A 117 -3.01 -16.09 22.35
C GLY A 117 -4.16 -15.17 21.92
N ASP A 118 -5.18 -15.01 22.77
CA ASP A 118 -6.22 -14.02 22.52
C ASP A 118 -5.62 -12.61 22.58
N ASN A 119 -6.03 -11.72 21.66
CA ASN A 119 -5.50 -10.35 21.52
C ASN A 119 -3.96 -10.28 21.42
N THR A 120 -3.32 -11.24 20.76
CA THR A 120 -1.91 -11.12 20.35
C THR A 120 -1.82 -10.92 18.85
N ASP A 121 -0.68 -10.43 18.39
CA ASP A 121 -0.33 -10.36 16.97
C ASP A 121 -0.63 -11.68 16.26
N ILE A 122 -1.19 -11.56 15.06
CA ILE A 122 -1.21 -12.64 14.07
C ILE A 122 0.07 -12.52 13.27
N THR A 123 0.90 -13.56 13.27
CA THR A 123 2.04 -13.66 12.37
C THR A 123 1.69 -14.52 11.17
N TRP A 124 2.30 -14.24 10.03
CA TRP A 124 2.07 -15.00 8.81
C TRP A 124 3.35 -15.20 8.00
N THR A 125 3.41 -16.30 7.28
CA THR A 125 4.43 -16.61 6.30
C THR A 125 3.79 -17.16 5.04
N ILE A 126 4.26 -16.70 3.88
CA ILE A 126 3.86 -17.17 2.57
C ILE A 126 5.09 -17.71 1.89
N GLU A 127 5.03 -18.96 1.44
CA GLU A 127 6.07 -19.59 0.62
C GLU A 127 5.52 -19.80 -0.79
N ALA A 128 6.39 -19.75 -1.79
CA ALA A 128 6.03 -19.96 -3.18
C ALA A 128 6.93 -20.97 -3.89
N SER A 129 6.42 -21.53 -4.98
CA SER A 129 7.11 -22.50 -5.84
C SER A 129 6.55 -22.42 -7.27
N ASP A 130 7.37 -22.75 -8.26
CA ASP A 130 6.96 -22.92 -9.67
C ASP A 130 6.07 -24.15 -9.89
N SER A 131 6.04 -25.07 -8.91
CA SER A 131 5.31 -26.34 -8.97
C SER A 131 4.66 -26.66 -7.63
N SER A 132 3.48 -27.29 -7.66
CA SER A 132 2.75 -27.70 -6.45
C SER A 132 3.51 -28.70 -5.57
N SER A 133 4.56 -29.34 -6.10
CA SER A 133 5.44 -30.26 -5.37
C SER A 133 6.92 -29.87 -5.47
N GLY A 134 7.21 -28.64 -5.87
CA GLY A 134 8.56 -28.13 -6.07
C GLY A 134 9.28 -27.75 -4.78
N THR A 135 10.43 -27.11 -4.94
CA THR A 135 11.13 -26.47 -3.82
C THR A 135 10.38 -25.20 -3.44
N TRP A 136 10.05 -25.08 -2.16
CA TRP A 136 9.38 -23.91 -1.62
C TRP A 136 10.39 -22.90 -1.11
N GLN A 137 10.16 -21.63 -1.42
CA GLN A 137 10.97 -20.51 -0.98
C GLN A 137 10.09 -19.51 -0.25
N LEU A 138 10.63 -18.85 0.78
CA LEU A 138 9.91 -17.84 1.53
C LEU A 138 9.69 -16.61 0.63
N LEU A 139 8.43 -16.32 0.31
CA LEU A 139 8.04 -15.20 -0.54
C LEU A 139 7.69 -13.96 0.28
N GLY A 140 7.12 -14.15 1.47
CA GLY A 140 6.85 -13.04 2.38
C GLY A 140 6.53 -13.50 3.79
N SER A 141 6.68 -12.59 4.74
CA SER A 141 6.29 -12.81 6.13
C SER A 141 5.96 -11.50 6.81
N GLY A 142 5.03 -11.53 7.76
CA GLY A 142 4.64 -10.34 8.49
C GLY A 142 3.88 -10.61 9.77
N ARG A 143 3.42 -9.52 10.37
CA ARG A 143 2.56 -9.52 11.55
C ARG A 143 1.51 -8.42 11.47
N HIS A 144 0.38 -8.69 12.11
CA HIS A 144 -0.72 -7.74 12.30
C HIS A 144 -1.14 -7.78 13.77
N ALA A 145 -1.03 -6.64 14.43
CA ALA A 145 -1.46 -6.43 15.80
C ALA A 145 -2.97 -6.16 15.85
N PRO A 146 -3.70 -6.62 16.89
CA PRO A 146 -5.12 -6.36 17.05
C PRO A 146 -5.52 -4.88 17.05
N GLU A 147 -4.58 -4.00 17.37
CA GLU A 147 -4.74 -2.55 17.39
C GLU A 147 -4.73 -1.91 15.99
N GLY A 148 -4.55 -2.70 14.92
CA GLY A 148 -4.55 -2.19 13.53
C GLY A 148 -3.17 -1.84 12.97
N TYR A 149 -2.12 -1.95 13.78
CA TYR A 149 -0.73 -1.82 13.35
C TYR A 149 -0.21 -3.11 12.74
N GLY A 150 0.63 -3.04 11.72
CA GLY A 150 1.37 -4.22 11.27
C GLY A 150 2.61 -3.88 10.45
N ASP A 151 3.39 -4.93 10.21
CA ASP A 151 4.56 -4.86 9.34
C ASP A 151 4.77 -6.17 8.60
N PHE A 152 5.37 -6.10 7.42
CA PHE A 152 5.76 -7.28 6.68
C PHE A 152 6.97 -7.03 5.78
N THR A 153 7.60 -8.11 5.38
CA THR A 153 8.64 -8.15 4.35
C THR A 153 8.18 -9.05 3.21
N TRP A 154 8.36 -8.58 1.99
CA TRP A 154 8.16 -9.34 0.75
C TRP A 154 9.48 -9.48 0.01
N TYR A 155 9.88 -10.71 -0.29
CA TYR A 155 11.16 -11.03 -0.90
C TYR A 155 11.03 -10.94 -2.43
N LEU A 156 11.52 -9.84 -2.99
CA LEU A 156 11.35 -9.51 -4.41
C LEU A 156 12.20 -10.41 -5.31
N ASP A 157 13.33 -10.90 -4.83
CA ASP A 157 14.18 -11.87 -5.52
C ASP A 157 13.45 -13.19 -5.81
N VAL A 158 12.71 -13.72 -4.83
CA VAL A 158 11.89 -14.93 -5.02
C VAL A 158 10.76 -14.67 -6.01
N TYR A 159 10.14 -13.50 -5.93
CA TYR A 159 9.11 -13.10 -6.89
C TYR A 159 9.66 -12.96 -8.31
N THR A 160 10.84 -12.35 -8.49
CA THR A 160 11.58 -12.26 -9.76
C THR A 160 11.98 -13.62 -10.31
N LEU A 161 12.18 -14.65 -9.47
CA LEU A 161 12.41 -16.01 -9.96
C LEU A 161 11.13 -16.66 -10.50
N LEU A 162 9.96 -16.22 -10.02
CA LEU A 162 8.65 -16.75 -10.39
C LEU A 162 7.98 -15.90 -11.48
N THR A 163 8.49 -14.70 -11.75
CA THR A 163 7.92 -13.70 -12.65
C THR A 163 8.99 -13.13 -13.57
N ASP A 164 8.67 -12.69 -14.78
CA ASP A 164 9.66 -12.05 -15.67
C ASP A 164 9.96 -10.58 -15.27
N THR A 165 9.88 -10.25 -13.98
CA THR A 165 10.03 -8.87 -13.47
C THR A 165 11.39 -8.72 -12.80
N GLU A 166 12.21 -7.74 -13.18
CA GLU A 166 13.48 -7.47 -12.50
C GLU A 166 13.25 -6.66 -11.23
N ALA A 167 13.32 -7.33 -10.07
CA ALA A 167 13.35 -6.68 -8.76
C ALA A 167 14.29 -7.44 -7.80
N GLU A 168 15.21 -6.72 -7.17
CA GLU A 168 16.17 -7.28 -6.20
C GLU A 168 15.88 -6.76 -4.79
N GLY A 169 16.26 -7.55 -3.78
CA GLY A 169 16.10 -7.19 -2.37
C GLY A 169 14.73 -7.55 -1.80
N GLY A 170 14.26 -6.75 -0.84
CA GLY A 170 12.98 -6.95 -0.20
C GLY A 170 12.20 -5.65 -0.06
N LEU A 171 10.89 -5.74 -0.23
CA LEU A 171 9.97 -4.67 0.15
C LEU A 171 9.61 -4.85 1.62
N LYS A 172 9.94 -3.87 2.45
CA LYS A 172 9.44 -3.76 3.81
C LYS A 172 8.24 -2.83 3.81
N VAL A 173 7.18 -3.22 4.49
CA VAL A 173 5.99 -2.40 4.66
C VAL A 173 5.67 -2.30 6.14
N THR A 174 5.38 -1.09 6.60
CA THR A 174 4.83 -0.81 7.92
C THR A 174 3.53 -0.06 7.71
N TYR A 175 2.50 -0.36 8.49
CA TYR A 175 1.20 0.30 8.36
C TYR A 175 0.51 0.46 9.70
N ASP A 176 -0.41 1.41 9.74
CA ASP A 176 -1.31 1.68 10.86
C ASP A 176 -2.69 1.97 10.30
N ASP A 177 -3.66 1.09 10.59
CA ASP A 177 -5.06 1.22 10.14
C ASP A 177 -5.77 2.43 10.80
N PHE A 178 -5.23 2.98 11.89
CA PHE A 178 -5.80 4.12 12.62
C PHE A 178 -4.76 5.23 12.88
N GLY A 179 -3.92 5.51 11.89
CA GLY A 179 -2.81 6.46 11.98
C GLY A 179 -3.24 7.91 12.20
N LEU A 180 -2.71 8.84 11.40
CA LEU A 180 -2.96 10.27 11.58
C LEU A 180 -4.45 10.57 11.41
N ASP A 181 -5.05 11.17 12.44
CA ASP A 181 -6.48 11.49 12.51
C ASP A 181 -7.44 10.28 12.33
N GLY A 182 -6.96 9.07 12.61
CA GLY A 182 -7.73 7.83 12.47
C GLY A 182 -7.79 7.31 11.03
N GLU A 183 -7.01 7.88 10.12
CA GLU A 183 -6.86 7.42 8.75
C GLU A 183 -5.74 6.38 8.61
N GLN A 184 -5.91 5.48 7.65
CA GLN A 184 -4.91 4.46 7.36
C GLN A 184 -3.63 5.09 6.80
N THR A 185 -2.48 4.64 7.29
CA THR A 185 -1.16 5.04 6.78
C THR A 185 -0.31 3.82 6.49
N ALA A 186 0.56 3.91 5.48
CA ALA A 186 1.53 2.86 5.20
C ALA A 186 2.84 3.45 4.67
N THR A 187 3.96 2.86 5.04
CA THR A 187 5.29 3.17 4.51
C THR A 187 5.90 1.93 3.90
N TYR A 188 6.39 2.08 2.69
CA TYR A 188 6.95 1.07 1.80
C TYR A 188 8.41 1.40 1.55
N GLU A 189 9.32 0.47 1.84
CA GLU A 189 10.76 0.65 1.65
C GLU A 189 11.31 -0.53 0.85
N ILE A 190 11.81 -0.24 -0.35
CA ILE A 190 12.64 -1.18 -1.13
C ILE A 190 14.08 -0.90 -0.80
N GLY A 191 14.74 -1.87 -0.18
CA GLY A 191 16.18 -1.85 0.01
C GLY A 191 16.75 -3.26 -0.10
N ASP A 192 18.05 -3.33 -0.35
CA ASP A 192 18.78 -4.56 -0.04
C ASP A 192 18.71 -4.75 1.47
N ALA A 193 17.85 -5.67 1.90
CA ALA A 193 17.60 -5.96 3.30
C ALA A 193 18.90 -6.34 4.07
N LEU A 194 19.98 -6.64 3.35
CA LEU A 194 21.30 -6.98 3.88
C LEU A 194 22.29 -5.82 3.96
N THR A 195 22.14 -4.73 3.20
CA THR A 195 23.18 -3.66 3.10
C THR A 195 22.74 -2.24 3.47
N GLY A 196 21.44 -1.97 3.62
CA GLY A 196 20.96 -0.68 4.15
C GLY A 196 21.29 0.53 3.26
N GLY A 197 21.36 0.35 1.94
CA GLY A 197 21.51 1.45 0.98
C GLY A 197 20.29 2.37 0.91
N GLU A 198 20.45 3.54 0.27
CA GLU A 198 19.38 4.52 0.00
C GLU A 198 18.33 3.90 -0.92
N GLY A 199 17.37 3.23 -0.30
CA GLY A 199 16.26 2.57 -0.96
C GLY A 199 15.24 3.52 -1.55
N GLN A 200 14.34 2.98 -2.36
CA GLN A 200 13.13 3.68 -2.79
C GLN A 200 12.08 3.54 -1.69
N VAL A 201 11.52 4.66 -1.26
CA VAL A 201 10.56 4.80 -0.17
C VAL A 201 9.29 5.43 -0.71
N TRP A 202 8.15 4.88 -0.32
CA TRP A 202 6.85 5.52 -0.47
C TRP A 202 6.15 5.58 0.88
N THR A 203 5.35 6.62 1.09
CA THR A 203 4.42 6.71 2.22
C THR A 203 3.04 7.04 1.68
N THR A 204 2.00 6.38 2.15
CA THR A 204 0.61 6.63 1.78
C THR A 204 -0.18 7.01 3.02
N GLY A 205 -1.17 7.87 2.86
CA GLY A 205 -2.11 8.25 3.91
C GLY A 205 -3.50 8.46 3.34
N ALA A 206 -4.47 7.69 3.85
CA ALA A 206 -5.78 7.54 3.24
C ALA A 206 -5.68 7.30 1.72
N ASP A 207 -6.72 7.65 0.97
CA ASP A 207 -6.73 7.57 -0.50
C ASP A 207 -6.20 8.85 -1.18
N VAL A 208 -5.62 9.78 -0.41
CA VAL A 208 -5.32 11.16 -0.88
C VAL A 208 -3.87 11.58 -0.79
N LEU A 209 -3.06 10.95 0.07
CA LEU A 209 -1.68 11.38 0.35
C LEU A 209 -0.67 10.37 -0.17
N LEU A 210 0.35 10.86 -0.88
CA LEU A 210 1.53 10.09 -1.30
C LEU A 210 2.80 10.88 -1.01
N GLY A 211 3.73 10.24 -0.30
CA GLY A 211 5.13 10.65 -0.20
C GLY A 211 6.05 9.69 -0.92
N TRP A 212 7.14 10.18 -1.52
CA TRP A 212 8.17 9.33 -2.12
C TRP A 212 9.51 10.06 -2.27
N ASN A 213 10.61 9.31 -2.31
CA ASN A 213 11.87 9.81 -2.87
C ASN A 213 12.00 9.43 -4.35
N GLY A 214 12.78 10.17 -5.14
CA GLY A 214 12.87 9.89 -6.57
C GLY A 214 13.61 10.98 -7.33
N HIS A 215 13.48 10.99 -8.66
CA HIS A 215 14.01 12.07 -9.49
C HIS A 215 12.87 12.99 -9.94
N PHE A 216 13.13 14.29 -9.92
CA PHE A 216 12.14 15.34 -10.22
C PHE A 216 12.70 16.32 -11.24
N GLN A 217 11.83 16.83 -12.12
CA GLN A 217 12.17 17.83 -13.13
C GLN A 217 11.37 19.12 -12.89
N ILE A 218 11.68 19.82 -11.80
CA ILE A 218 10.91 21.01 -11.36
C ILE A 218 11.73 22.33 -11.39
N THR A 219 13.04 22.24 -11.57
CA THR A 219 13.93 23.41 -11.64
C THR A 219 13.83 24.14 -12.98
N ASN A 220 14.14 25.44 -13.01
CA ASN A 220 14.12 26.28 -14.21
C ASN A 220 15.05 25.81 -15.35
N ASP A 221 16.06 25.00 -15.03
CA ASP A 221 16.98 24.40 -16.02
C ASP A 221 16.42 23.13 -16.66
N GLY A 222 15.30 22.60 -16.16
CA GLY A 222 14.70 21.35 -16.62
C GLY A 222 15.60 20.13 -16.38
N ALA A 223 16.56 20.18 -15.46
CA ALA A 223 17.35 19.02 -15.10
C ALA A 223 16.58 18.08 -14.15
N TRP A 224 16.95 16.80 -14.18
CA TRP A 224 16.43 15.80 -13.24
C TRP A 224 17.31 15.75 -12.00
N TRP A 225 16.71 15.98 -10.84
CA TRP A 225 17.42 15.97 -9.56
C TRP A 225 16.82 14.92 -8.62
N PRO A 226 17.65 14.15 -7.90
CA PRO A 226 17.15 13.30 -6.82
C PRO A 226 16.53 14.18 -5.72
N GLY A 227 15.54 13.66 -5.02
CA GLY A 227 14.82 14.42 -4.00
C GLY A 227 13.77 13.57 -3.28
N TRP A 228 12.92 14.25 -2.53
CA TRP A 228 11.68 13.69 -1.99
C TRP A 228 10.53 14.68 -2.14
N ALA A 229 9.32 14.16 -2.22
CA ALA A 229 8.10 14.97 -2.31
C ALA A 229 6.96 14.29 -1.56
N HIS A 230 6.07 15.12 -1.00
CA HIS A 230 4.75 14.73 -0.52
C HIS A 230 3.70 15.45 -1.35
N VAL A 231 2.63 14.74 -1.69
CA VAL A 231 1.48 15.24 -2.43
C VAL A 231 0.21 14.85 -1.70
N VAL A 232 -0.74 15.77 -1.66
CA VAL A 232 -2.14 15.51 -1.32
C VAL A 232 -3.03 15.88 -2.50
N GLN A 233 -3.99 15.01 -2.82
CA GLN A 233 -4.99 15.25 -3.85
C GLN A 233 -6.40 15.15 -3.26
N MET A 234 -7.15 16.25 -3.33
CA MET A 234 -8.54 16.36 -2.89
C MET A 234 -9.46 16.71 -4.07
N PRO A 235 -10.80 16.64 -3.91
CA PRO A 235 -11.73 16.96 -4.99
C PRO A 235 -11.59 18.37 -5.56
N GLU A 236 -11.18 19.34 -4.75
CA GLU A 236 -10.98 20.76 -5.12
C GLU A 236 -9.64 21.06 -5.80
N GLY A 237 -8.67 20.15 -5.70
CA GLY A 237 -7.31 20.37 -6.19
C GLY A 237 -6.28 19.58 -5.42
N GLY A 238 -5.00 19.92 -5.60
CA GLY A 238 -3.93 19.26 -4.87
C GLY A 238 -2.83 20.22 -4.49
N ARG A 239 -1.96 19.72 -3.62
CA ARG A 239 -0.81 20.44 -3.07
C ARG A 239 0.37 19.50 -2.96
N ALA A 240 1.55 20.00 -3.26
CA ALA A 240 2.80 19.30 -3.10
C ALA A 240 3.79 20.15 -2.30
N MET A 241 4.66 19.47 -1.58
CA MET A 241 5.93 20.02 -1.13
C MET A 241 7.04 19.00 -1.27
N GLY A 242 8.28 19.47 -1.34
CA GLY A 242 9.41 18.58 -1.40
C GLY A 242 10.74 19.30 -1.37
N MET A 243 11.78 18.51 -1.61
CA MET A 243 13.16 18.94 -1.58
C MET A 243 13.95 18.19 -2.63
N LEU A 244 14.89 18.88 -3.28
CA LEU A 244 15.84 18.30 -4.23
C LEU A 244 17.25 18.33 -3.65
N TYR A 245 18.06 17.35 -4.01
CA TYR A 245 19.48 17.25 -3.69
C TYR A 245 20.31 17.50 -4.96
N THR A 246 20.99 18.63 -5.00
CA THR A 246 21.86 18.96 -6.14
C THR A 246 23.26 18.36 -5.98
N SER A 247 24.06 18.41 -7.05
CA SER A 247 25.44 17.90 -7.07
C SER A 247 26.37 18.56 -6.05
N ASN A 248 26.01 19.70 -5.49
CA ASN A 248 26.76 20.39 -4.43
C ASN A 248 26.24 20.08 -3.02
N ILE A 249 25.29 19.15 -2.86
CA ILE A 249 24.59 18.85 -1.59
C ILE A 249 23.73 20.04 -1.11
N ASP A 250 23.45 21.02 -1.98
CA ASP A 250 22.47 22.05 -1.66
C ASP A 250 21.07 21.44 -1.72
N GLU A 251 20.32 21.61 -0.64
CA GLU A 251 18.90 21.29 -0.53
C GLU A 251 18.08 22.43 -1.15
N ILE A 252 17.25 22.11 -2.13
CA ILE A 252 16.35 23.07 -2.77
C ILE A 252 14.91 22.66 -2.46
N SER A 253 14.23 23.44 -1.62
CA SER A 253 12.82 23.23 -1.29
C SER A 253 11.90 23.74 -2.40
N PHE A 254 10.76 23.08 -2.58
CA PHE A 254 9.67 23.55 -3.44
C PHE A 254 8.31 23.28 -2.82
N LYS A 255 7.33 24.09 -3.22
CA LYS A 255 5.91 23.93 -2.95
C LYS A 255 5.13 24.23 -4.23
N GLU A 256 4.07 23.48 -4.47
CA GLU A 256 3.18 23.67 -5.62
C GLU A 256 1.73 23.39 -5.21
N CYS A 257 0.75 24.09 -5.80
CA CYS A 257 -0.64 23.70 -5.72
C CYS A 257 -1.36 23.85 -7.07
N TRP A 258 -2.40 23.06 -7.27
CA TRP A 258 -3.16 22.99 -8.51
C TRP A 258 -4.66 22.84 -8.26
N THR A 259 -5.43 23.19 -9.29
CA THR A 259 -6.90 23.01 -9.33
C THR A 259 -7.31 21.55 -9.50
N SER A 260 -8.59 21.23 -9.33
CA SER A 260 -9.15 19.89 -9.60
C SER A 260 -8.88 19.36 -11.01
N ASP A 261 -8.61 20.25 -11.98
CA ASP A 261 -8.29 19.89 -13.38
C ASP A 261 -6.77 19.72 -13.61
N GLY A 262 -5.95 19.80 -12.55
CA GLY A 262 -4.50 19.66 -12.61
C GLY A 262 -3.75 20.91 -13.04
N PHE A 263 -4.43 22.06 -13.19
CA PHE A 263 -3.75 23.31 -13.58
C PHE A 263 -3.08 23.98 -12.38
N ASN A 264 -1.79 24.27 -12.51
CA ASN A 264 -0.96 24.96 -11.53
C ASN A 264 -1.58 26.33 -11.20
N GLN A 265 -1.85 26.55 -9.92
CA GLN A 265 -2.26 27.85 -9.38
C GLN A 265 -1.08 28.59 -8.79
N TRP A 266 -0.17 27.87 -8.13
CA TRP A 266 0.97 28.44 -7.47
C TRP A 266 2.15 27.47 -7.42
N ILE A 267 3.35 28.01 -7.59
CA ILE A 267 4.61 27.32 -7.33
C ILE A 267 5.61 28.31 -6.75
N SER A 268 6.36 27.87 -5.74
CA SER A 268 7.39 28.65 -5.07
C SER A 268 8.43 27.73 -4.44
N GLY A 269 9.63 28.25 -4.16
CA GLY A 269 10.70 27.49 -3.53
C GLY A 269 11.99 28.28 -3.43
N ASP A 270 13.09 27.57 -3.21
CA ASP A 270 14.44 28.15 -3.18
C ASP A 270 14.94 28.58 -4.57
N SER A 271 16.14 29.17 -4.60
CA SER A 271 16.76 29.61 -5.86
C SER A 271 16.87 28.44 -6.85
N GLY A 272 16.19 28.56 -8.00
CA GLY A 272 16.17 27.52 -9.02
C GLY A 272 14.77 26.97 -9.28
N ILE A 273 13.82 27.15 -8.36
CA ILE A 273 12.40 26.81 -8.54
C ILE A 273 11.69 27.95 -9.28
N PRO A 274 10.81 27.67 -10.27
CA PRO A 274 9.98 28.69 -10.88
C PRO A 274 9.05 29.32 -9.84
N SER A 275 8.70 30.60 -10.05
CA SER A 275 7.72 31.29 -9.21
C SER A 275 6.56 31.76 -10.08
N GLN A 276 5.36 31.35 -9.71
CA GLN A 276 4.11 31.68 -10.41
C GLN A 276 2.96 31.72 -9.42
N GLY A 277 1.99 32.61 -9.67
CA GLY A 277 0.73 32.66 -8.95
C GLY A 277 0.83 33.17 -7.51
N SER A 278 -0.18 32.84 -6.71
CA SER A 278 -0.24 33.19 -5.27
C SER A 278 -0.68 31.99 -4.45
N GLU A 279 -0.04 31.78 -3.31
CA GLU A 279 -0.42 30.72 -2.36
C GLU A 279 -1.87 30.88 -1.87
N ALA A 280 -2.39 32.11 -1.82
CA ALA A 280 -3.77 32.38 -1.46
C ALA A 280 -4.80 31.82 -2.47
N ASP A 281 -4.35 31.44 -3.67
CA ASP A 281 -5.18 30.82 -4.70
C ASP A 281 -5.25 29.29 -4.55
N CYS A 282 -4.50 28.69 -3.62
CA CYS A 282 -4.56 27.26 -3.34
C CYS A 282 -5.88 26.89 -2.67
N ALA A 283 -6.64 25.99 -3.30
CA ALA A 283 -7.88 25.47 -2.75
C ALA A 283 -7.63 24.51 -1.55
N VAL A 284 -6.49 23.84 -1.55
CA VAL A 284 -6.05 22.91 -0.51
C VAL A 284 -5.11 23.65 0.46
N GLU A 285 -5.47 23.63 1.74
CA GLU A 285 -4.65 24.18 2.83
C GLU A 285 -3.30 23.46 2.93
N ASP A 286 -2.30 24.10 3.55
CA ASP A 286 -1.03 23.45 3.80
C ASP A 286 -1.19 22.41 4.91
N LEU A 287 -1.30 21.14 4.52
CA LEU A 287 -1.38 20.01 5.45
C LEU A 287 -0.01 19.52 5.92
N PHE A 288 1.08 20.17 5.47
CA PHE A 288 2.44 19.73 5.71
C PHE A 288 3.23 20.64 6.66
N GLU A 289 2.63 21.74 7.14
CA GLU A 289 3.23 22.63 8.13
C GLU A 289 2.56 22.43 9.51
N ASP A 290 3.37 21.99 10.49
CA ASP A 290 3.05 22.02 11.93
C ASP A 290 3.51 23.34 12.59
#